data_AF-A0A2V6SV92-F1
#
_entry.id   AF-A0A2V6SV92-F1
#
_cell.length_a   1.000
_cell.length_b   1.000
_cell.length_c   1.000
_cell.angle_alpha   90.00
_cell.angle_beta   90.00
_cell.angle_gamma   90.00
#
_symmetry.space_group_name_H-M   'P 1'
#
loop_
_entity.id
_entity.type
_entity.pdbx_description
1 polymer ?
#
loop_
_entity_poly.entity_id
_entity_poly.type
_entity_poly.pdbx_seq_one_letter_code
_entity_poly.pdbx_strand_id
1 'polypeptide(L)'
;MSSIYQRALGSDFHRLHPRIQARFGFDSTDGRASIGRGTMEEIWHGRPYTLPFLYVGAWRRIMFPEQGRNLPFTVANYAYVDS
;
A
#
# COMPACT_ATOMS: atom_id res chain seq x y z
N MET A 1 18.90 10.63 -2.97
CA MET A 1 18.61 10.65 -4.43
C MET A 1 17.17 11.11 -4.62
N SER A 2 16.76 11.50 -5.83
CA SER A 2 15.34 11.81 -6.08
C SER A 2 14.51 10.53 -6.02
N SER A 3 13.34 10.59 -5.39
CA SER A 3 12.44 9.43 -5.30
C SER A 3 12.06 8.92 -6.71
N ILE A 4 11.62 7.66 -6.83
CA ILE A 4 11.09 7.13 -8.10
C ILE A 4 10.03 8.07 -8.70
N TYR A 5 9.16 8.62 -7.85
CA TYR A 5 8.08 9.50 -8.29
C TYR A 5 8.60 10.87 -8.74
N GLN A 6 9.61 11.43 -8.07
CA GLN A 6 10.27 12.65 -8.53
C GLN A 6 11.02 12.43 -9.85
N ARG A 7 11.65 11.26 -10.04
CA ARG A 7 12.29 10.93 -11.32
C ARG A 7 11.29 10.75 -12.45
N ALA A 8 10.15 10.11 -12.19
CA ALA A 8 9.13 9.87 -13.19
C ALA A 8 8.32 11.14 -13.56
N LEU A 9 8.01 12.00 -12.57
CA LEU A 9 7.17 13.19 -12.76
C LEU A 9 7.97 14.47 -13.01
N GLY A 10 9.26 14.50 -12.69
CA GLY A 10 10.10 15.68 -12.82
C GLY A 10 9.52 16.90 -12.11
N SER A 11 9.38 18.02 -12.84
CA SER A 11 8.85 19.28 -12.32
C SER A 11 7.38 19.21 -11.90
N ASP A 12 6.57 18.32 -12.49
CA ASP A 12 5.15 18.20 -12.15
C ASP A 12 4.92 17.63 -10.74
N PHE A 13 5.94 17.02 -10.14
CA PHE A 13 5.87 16.55 -8.76
C PHE A 13 5.53 17.69 -7.77
N HIS A 14 6.02 18.90 -8.03
CA HIS A 14 5.75 20.07 -7.19
C HIS A 14 4.30 20.54 -7.24
N ARG A 15 3.54 20.11 -8.25
CA ARG A 15 2.11 20.42 -8.39
C ARG A 15 1.22 19.47 -7.60
N LEU A 16 1.78 18.36 -7.09
CA LEU A 16 1.04 17.43 -6.24
C LEU A 16 0.74 18.04 -4.88
N HIS A 17 -0.31 17.57 -4.22
CA HIS A 17 -0.64 17.98 -2.87
C HIS A 17 0.55 17.73 -1.91
N PRO A 18 0.88 18.65 -0.96
CA PRO A 18 2.05 18.51 -0.08
C PRO A 18 2.14 17.18 0.68
N ARG A 19 0.99 16.62 1.09
CA ARG A 19 0.93 15.29 1.74
C ARG A 19 1.31 14.14 0.80
N ILE A 20 1.04 14.25 -0.50
CA ILE A 20 1.44 13.27 -1.52
C ILE A 20 2.95 13.40 -1.74
N GLN A 21 3.46 14.63 -1.82
CA GLN A 21 4.90 14.85 -1.91
C GLN A 21 5.64 14.25 -0.70
N ALA A 22 5.13 14.43 0.52
CA ALA A 22 5.71 13.83 1.73
C ALA A 22 5.63 12.29 1.74
N ARG A 23 4.56 11.71 1.17
CA ARG A 23 4.36 10.25 1.09
C ARG A 23 5.23 9.59 0.02
N PHE A 24 5.60 10.29 -1.04
CA PHE A 24 6.30 9.70 -2.20
C PHE A 24 7.65 10.36 -2.51
N GLY A 25 8.06 11.35 -1.72
CA GLY A 25 9.30 12.12 -1.91
C GLY A 25 10.52 11.55 -1.21
N PHE A 26 10.42 10.41 -0.53
CA PHE A 26 11.56 9.73 0.10
C PHE A 26 12.13 8.63 -0.81
N ASP A 27 13.41 8.33 -0.65
CA ASP A 27 14.10 7.24 -1.35
C ASP A 27 14.65 6.17 -0.38
N SER A 28 15.07 5.03 -0.93
CA SER A 28 15.77 3.94 -0.25
C SER A 28 16.93 4.34 0.68
N THR A 29 17.62 5.46 0.43
CA THR A 29 18.70 5.96 1.29
C THR A 29 18.22 6.75 2.50
N ASP A 30 16.96 7.20 2.51
CA ASP A 30 16.43 8.05 3.59
C ASP A 30 16.09 7.26 4.86
N GLY A 31 16.06 5.92 4.80
CA GLY A 31 15.68 5.05 5.92
C GLY A 31 14.25 5.32 6.44
N ARG A 32 13.39 5.90 5.58
CA ARG A 32 12.02 6.29 5.93
C ARG A 32 11.02 5.35 5.28
N ALA A 33 9.94 5.08 6.02
CA ALA A 33 8.80 4.31 5.55
C ALA A 33 7.51 5.11 5.77
N SER A 34 6.60 5.07 4.81
CA SER A 34 5.27 5.62 5.00
C SER A 34 4.40 4.56 5.68
N ILE A 35 4.10 4.76 6.96
CA ILE A 35 3.24 3.87 7.74
C ILE A 35 1.87 4.54 7.89
N GLY A 36 0.87 4.01 7.18
CA GLY A 36 -0.53 4.34 7.37
C GLY A 36 -1.19 3.36 8.33
N ARG A 37 -1.91 3.86 9.33
CA ARG A 37 -2.79 3.05 10.19
C ARG A 37 -4.21 3.50 10.01
N GLY A 38 -5.14 2.57 10.01
CA GLY A 38 -6.56 2.86 9.91
C GLY A 38 -7.39 1.68 10.37
N THR A 39 -8.71 1.90 10.42
CA THR A 39 -9.67 0.84 10.68
C THR A 39 -10.51 0.68 9.43
N MET A 40 -10.53 -0.53 8.88
CA MET A 40 -11.41 -0.88 7.79
C MET A 40 -12.80 -1.17 8.36
N GLU A 41 -13.81 -0.47 7.87
CA GLU A 41 -15.17 -0.55 8.40
C GLU A 41 -15.77 -1.93 8.19
N GLU A 42 -15.65 -2.48 6.98
CA GLU A 42 -16.18 -3.79 6.64
C GLU A 42 -15.34 -4.45 5.52
N ILE A 43 -15.03 -5.72 5.71
CA ILE A 43 -14.54 -6.63 4.66
C ILE A 43 -15.62 -7.67 4.45
N TRP A 44 -16.08 -7.77 3.20
CA TRP A 44 -17.00 -8.79 2.75
C TRP A 44 -16.43 -9.46 1.50
N HIS A 45 -16.80 -10.72 1.30
CA HIS A 45 -16.50 -11.42 0.07
C HIS A 45 -17.77 -12.03 -0.51
N GLY A 46 -17.72 -12.45 -1.77
CA GLY A 46 -18.84 -13.06 -2.46
C GLY A 46 -19.30 -14.39 -1.86
N ARG A 47 -20.18 -15.06 -2.60
CA ARG A 47 -20.78 -16.36 -2.24
C ARG A 47 -19.70 -17.39 -1.87
N PRO A 48 -20.00 -18.39 -1.02
CA PRO A 48 -19.00 -19.32 -0.48
C PRO A 48 -18.20 -20.08 -1.55
N TYR A 49 -18.72 -20.25 -2.78
CA TYR A 49 -17.96 -20.84 -3.88
C TYR A 49 -16.77 -19.99 -4.35
N THR A 50 -16.67 -18.71 -3.97
CA THR A 50 -15.50 -17.87 -4.27
C THR A 50 -14.37 -18.11 -3.27
N LEU A 51 -14.65 -18.71 -2.11
CA LEU A 51 -13.65 -18.97 -1.06
C LEU A 51 -12.43 -19.75 -1.57
N PRO A 52 -12.57 -20.87 -2.32
CA PRO A 52 -11.40 -21.59 -2.81
C PRO A 52 -10.47 -20.71 -3.66
N PHE A 53 -11.02 -19.84 -4.51
CA PHE A 53 -10.24 -18.89 -5.31
C PHE A 53 -9.55 -17.84 -4.44
N LEU A 54 -10.26 -17.31 -3.43
CA LEU A 54 -9.69 -16.38 -2.46
C LEU A 54 -8.55 -17.01 -1.66
N TYR A 55 -8.68 -18.27 -1.25
CA TYR A 55 -7.62 -19.00 -0.54
C TYR A 55 -6.37 -19.23 -1.40
N VAL A 56 -6.54 -19.55 -2.70
CA VAL A 56 -5.40 -19.64 -3.63
C VAL A 56 -4.70 -18.28 -3.78
N GLY A 57 -5.47 -17.19 -3.88
CA GLY A 57 -4.92 -15.83 -3.91
C GLY A 57 -4.26 -15.41 -2.59
N ALA A 58 -4.81 -15.85 -1.45
CA ALA A 58 -4.28 -15.56 -0.12
C ALA A 58 -2.89 -16.16 0.09
N TRP A 59 -2.60 -17.32 -0.52
CA TRP A 59 -1.26 -17.92 -0.47
C TRP A 59 -0.19 -17.01 -1.08
N ARG A 60 -0.55 -16.21 -2.10
CA ARG A 60 0.32 -15.17 -2.69
C ARG A 60 0.23 -13.81 -1.99
N ARG A 61 -0.49 -13.71 -0.86
CA ARG A 61 -0.72 -12.46 -0.10
C ARG A 61 -1.38 -11.34 -0.92
N ILE A 62 -2.15 -11.68 -1.94
CA ILE A 62 -2.86 -10.70 -2.79
C ILE A 62 -4.35 -10.59 -2.44
N MET A 63 -4.91 -11.57 -1.72
CA MET A 63 -6.35 -11.65 -1.41
C MET A 63 -6.59 -11.95 0.07
N PHE A 64 -7.79 -11.58 0.53
CA PHE A 64 -8.24 -11.78 1.90
C PHE A 64 -9.53 -12.63 1.87
N PRO A 65 -9.50 -13.89 2.33
CA PRO A 65 -10.67 -14.76 2.37
C PRO A 65 -11.56 -14.48 3.60
N GLU A 66 -11.13 -13.60 4.49
CA GLU A 66 -11.80 -13.29 5.75
C GLU A 66 -12.92 -12.27 5.55
N GLN A 67 -13.92 -12.31 6.43
CA GLN A 67 -14.95 -11.27 6.56
C GLN A 67 -14.87 -10.69 7.96
N GLY A 68 -15.18 -9.41 8.10
CA GLY A 68 -15.19 -8.77 9.41
C GLY A 68 -15.55 -7.31 9.34
N ARG A 69 -15.75 -6.71 10.52
CA ARG A 69 -16.04 -5.29 10.68
C ARG A 69 -15.07 -4.66 11.65
N ASN A 70 -14.79 -3.38 11.45
CA ASN A 70 -13.88 -2.58 12.28
C ASN A 70 -12.48 -3.21 12.43
N LEU A 71 -11.90 -3.65 11.32
CA LEU A 71 -10.62 -4.36 11.31
C LEU A 71 -9.45 -3.36 11.31
N PRO A 72 -8.60 -3.33 12.34
CA PRO A 72 -7.42 -2.47 12.34
C PRO A 72 -6.42 -2.95 11.29
N PHE A 73 -5.95 -2.05 10.43
CA PHE A 73 -4.95 -2.36 9.42
C PHE A 73 -3.76 -1.39 9.49
N THR A 74 -2.60 -1.89 9.08
CA THR A 74 -1.38 -1.10 8.92
C THR A 74 -0.83 -1.33 7.52
N VAL A 75 -0.65 -0.25 6.75
CA VAL A 75 0.06 -0.28 5.47
C VAL A 75 1.41 0.37 5.67
N ALA A 76 2.49 -0.40 5.47
CA ALA A 76 3.84 0.11 5.49
C ALA A 76 4.41 0.09 4.07
N ASN A 77 4.79 1.26 3.57
CA ASN A 77 5.44 1.40 2.27
C ASN A 77 6.90 1.75 2.48
N TYR A 78 7.78 0.86 2.03
CA TYR A 78 9.23 0.97 2.14
C TYR A 78 9.80 1.25 0.76
N ALA A 79 10.68 2.24 0.66
CA ALA A 79 11.53 2.40 -0.50
C ALA A 79 12.75 1.49 -0.31
N TYR A 80 12.96 0.56 -1.23
CA TYR A 80 14.13 -0.31 -1.25
C TYR A 80 14.63 -0.46 -2.69
N VAL A 81 15.92 -0.77 -2.83
CA VAL A 81 16.51 -1.23 -4.10
C VAL A 81 16.60 -2.73 -3.99
N ASP A 82 16.00 -3.43 -4.95
CA ASP A 82 16.13 -4.88 -5.05
C ASP A 82 17.58 -5.22 -5.44
N SER A 83 18.17 -6.20 -4.78
CA SER A 83 19.57 -6.60 -4.94
C SER A 83 19.73 -7.82 -5.84
#